data_AF-A0A7D5ZJ81-F1
#
_entry.id   AF-A0A7D5ZJ81-F1
#
_cell.length_a   1.000
_cell.length_b   1.000
_cell.length_c   1.000
_cell.angle_alpha   90.00
_cell.angle_beta   90.00
_cell.angle_gamma   90.00
#
_symmetry.space_group_name_H-M   'P 1'
#
loop_
_entity.id
_entity.type
_entity.pdbx_description
1 polymer ?
#
loop_
_entity_poly.entity_id
_entity_poly.type
_entity_poly.pdbx_seq_one_letter_code
_entity_poly.pdbx_strand_id
1 'polypeptide(L)'
;MKILKQLEVVLLVLFLCIASNFLFAGITIHYSGQLKSLESRDGLILRSSAYAHSKGWRVQKVNAESLKSIESISAGLLKKIEGSNASGPYKGVVLYFHEMGEPLYLVTGEKLLLSNFVKTQFAGAESHRDVIQLFDEIKPFFESCKIYDESGYFNHRNMNDLQFEIDSINKQLEVIKLERPDAVGPVKLSSGRIADVISNK
;
A
#
# COMPACT_ATOMS: atom_id res chain seq x y z
N MET A 1 3.06 23.58 19.53
CA MET A 1 3.30 22.27 20.19
C MET A 1 2.86 21.03 19.39
N LYS A 2 2.44 21.15 18.11
CA LYS A 2 2.15 19.99 17.22
C LYS A 2 3.29 19.68 16.24
N ILE A 3 4.10 20.68 15.89
CA ILE A 3 5.19 20.57 14.90
C ILE A 3 6.36 19.74 15.44
N LEU A 4 6.68 19.82 16.74
CA LEU A 4 7.75 19.01 17.34
C LEU A 4 7.47 17.49 17.30
N LYS A 5 6.20 17.07 17.45
CA LYS A 5 5.84 15.63 17.39
C LYS A 5 5.92 15.05 15.98
N GLN A 6 5.68 15.86 14.95
CA GLN A 6 5.86 15.42 13.55
C GLN A 6 7.35 15.29 13.20
N LEU A 7 8.19 16.20 13.72
CA LEU A 7 9.63 16.13 13.53
C LEU A 7 10.24 14.87 14.17
N GLU A 8 9.79 14.51 15.38
CA GLU A 8 10.26 13.30 16.07
C GLU A 8 9.89 12.00 15.34
N VAL A 9 8.70 11.93 14.72
CA VAL A 9 8.28 10.76 13.93
C VAL A 9 9.06 10.66 12.61
N VAL A 10 9.32 11.79 11.93
CA VAL A 10 10.15 11.82 10.71
C VAL A 10 11.61 11.47 11.03
N LEU A 11 12.15 11.95 12.15
CA LEU A 11 13.52 11.63 12.58
C LEU A 11 13.66 10.16 12.99
N LEU A 12 12.62 9.55 13.58
CA LEU A 12 12.61 8.14 13.95
C LEU A 12 12.58 7.21 12.72
N VAL A 13 11.87 7.60 11.65
CA VAL A 13 11.87 6.89 10.36
C VAL A 13 13.23 6.99 9.66
N LEU A 14 13.89 8.17 9.73
CA LEU A 14 15.24 8.34 9.20
C LEU A 14 16.30 7.53 9.97
N PHE A 15 16.18 7.41 11.30
CA PHE A 15 17.16 6.70 12.14
C PHE A 15 17.04 5.17 12.06
N LEU A 16 15.84 4.62 11.85
CA LEU A 16 15.65 3.18 11.65
C LEU A 16 16.28 2.66 10.34
N CYS A 17 16.49 3.55 9.35
CA CYS A 17 17.16 3.23 8.08
C CYS A 17 18.68 3.03 8.19
N ILE A 18 19.32 3.43 9.31
CA ILE A 18 20.77 3.29 9.50
C ILE A 18 21.11 1.94 10.18
N ALA A 19 20.14 1.32 10.87
CA ALA A 19 20.34 0.07 11.61
C ALA A 19 19.78 -1.19 10.91
N SER A 20 19.12 -1.03 9.76
CA SER A 20 18.61 -2.14 8.97
C SER A 20 19.12 -2.04 7.53
N ASN A 21 19.51 -3.16 6.92
CA ASN A 21 20.00 -3.26 5.53
C ASN A 21 18.96 -2.86 4.45
N PHE A 22 17.92 -2.13 4.83
CA PHE A 22 16.82 -1.68 4.00
C PHE A 22 16.60 -0.19 4.25
N LEU A 23 16.79 0.62 3.22
CA LEU A 23 16.35 2.01 3.23
C LEU A 23 14.91 2.05 2.73
N PHE A 24 13.96 2.45 3.58
CA PHE A 24 12.56 2.62 3.21
C PHE A 24 12.29 4.10 2.95
N ALA A 25 12.57 4.54 1.72
CA ALA A 25 12.17 5.87 1.26
C ALA A 25 11.41 5.65 -0.04
N GLY A 26 10.08 5.80 0.00
CA GLY A 26 9.31 5.68 -1.22
C GLY A 26 7.92 6.25 -1.18
N ILE A 27 7.22 6.18 -2.31
CA ILE A 27 5.84 6.66 -2.44
C ILE A 27 4.88 5.50 -2.16
N THR A 28 4.30 5.56 -0.97
CA THR A 28 3.35 4.57 -0.44
C THR A 28 2.03 5.24 -0.08
N ILE A 29 0.93 4.56 -0.37
CA ILE A 29 -0.40 4.93 0.08
C ILE A 29 -0.75 4.05 1.27
N HIS A 30 -0.86 4.64 2.45
CA HIS A 30 -1.33 4.00 3.67
C HIS A 30 -2.82 4.24 3.81
N TYR A 31 -3.56 3.20 4.18
CA TYR A 31 -5.01 3.29 4.28
C TYR A 31 -5.54 2.43 5.42
N SER A 32 -6.57 2.96 6.09
CA SER A 32 -7.28 2.25 7.15
C SER A 32 -8.73 2.67 7.21
N GLY A 33 -9.60 1.80 7.73
CA GLY A 33 -11.01 2.13 7.86
C GLY A 33 -11.85 0.99 8.41
N GLN A 34 -13.12 1.32 8.60
CA GLN A 34 -14.17 0.39 9.00
C GLN A 34 -15.31 0.49 7.99
N LEU A 35 -15.77 -0.65 7.47
CA LEU A 35 -16.93 -0.69 6.59
C LEU A 35 -18.21 -0.54 7.39
N LYS A 36 -19.24 0.04 6.78
CA LYS A 36 -20.54 0.29 7.44
C LYS A 36 -21.28 -1.00 7.78
N SER A 37 -21.13 -2.03 6.96
CA SER A 37 -21.88 -3.29 7.08
C SER A 37 -21.30 -4.40 6.20
N LEU A 38 -21.86 -5.61 6.31
CA LEU A 38 -21.53 -6.74 5.44
C LEU A 38 -21.91 -6.48 3.98
N GLU A 39 -23.03 -5.80 3.73
CA GLU A 39 -23.45 -5.37 2.39
C GLU A 39 -22.46 -4.36 1.80
N SER A 40 -21.91 -3.48 2.64
CA SER A 40 -20.87 -2.54 2.21
C SER A 40 -19.56 -3.25 1.84
N ARG A 41 -19.24 -4.37 2.49
CA ARG A 41 -18.12 -5.24 2.09
C ARG A 41 -18.34 -5.86 0.72
N ASP A 42 -19.54 -6.36 0.46
CA ASP A 42 -19.88 -6.93 -0.83
C ASP A 42 -19.91 -5.86 -1.93
N GLY A 43 -20.40 -4.66 -1.62
CA GLY A 43 -20.34 -3.48 -2.49
C GLY A 43 -18.91 -3.05 -2.81
N LEU A 44 -18.03 -3.01 -1.80
CA LEU A 44 -16.60 -2.75 -1.98
C LEU A 44 -15.96 -3.77 -2.93
N ILE A 45 -16.18 -5.07 -2.69
CA ILE A 45 -15.64 -6.14 -3.53
C ILE A 45 -16.11 -5.99 -4.98
N LEU A 46 -17.40 -5.74 -5.18
CA LEU A 46 -18.00 -5.58 -6.50
C LEU A 46 -17.43 -4.34 -7.21
N ARG A 47 -17.42 -3.18 -6.55
CA ARG A 47 -16.95 -1.92 -7.15
C ARG A 47 -15.46 -1.97 -7.47
N SER A 48 -14.65 -2.45 -6.54
CA SER A 48 -13.20 -2.62 -6.75
C SER A 48 -12.90 -3.56 -7.90
N SER A 49 -13.63 -4.68 -8.01
CA SER A 49 -13.44 -5.62 -9.12
C SER A 49 -13.83 -4.99 -10.46
N ALA A 50 -14.95 -4.25 -10.50
CA ALA A 50 -15.41 -3.58 -11.72
C ALA A 50 -14.42 -2.49 -12.18
N TYR A 51 -13.91 -1.68 -11.26
CA TYR A 51 -12.89 -0.67 -11.54
C TYR A 51 -11.59 -1.31 -12.03
N ALA A 52 -11.13 -2.37 -11.36
CA ALA A 52 -9.95 -3.11 -11.78
C ALA A 52 -10.11 -3.66 -13.21
N HIS A 53 -11.24 -4.29 -13.52
CA HIS A 53 -11.50 -4.80 -14.86
C HIS A 53 -11.54 -3.70 -15.92
N SER A 54 -12.12 -2.53 -15.64
CA SER A 54 -12.16 -1.41 -16.59
C SER A 54 -10.77 -0.84 -16.89
N LYS A 55 -9.81 -1.06 -15.99
CA LYS A 55 -8.39 -0.70 -16.14
C LYS A 55 -7.51 -1.85 -16.64
N GLY A 56 -8.08 -3.04 -16.89
CA GLY A 56 -7.32 -4.23 -17.28
C GLY A 56 -6.49 -4.85 -16.16
N TRP A 57 -6.77 -4.52 -14.90
CA TRP A 57 -6.05 -5.05 -13.74
C TRP A 57 -6.49 -6.47 -13.41
N ARG A 58 -5.54 -7.29 -12.95
CA ARG A 58 -5.86 -8.63 -12.45
C ARG A 58 -6.50 -8.52 -11.06
N VAL A 59 -7.58 -9.27 -10.85
CA VAL A 59 -8.32 -9.36 -9.60
C VAL A 59 -8.19 -10.76 -9.02
N GLN A 60 -7.90 -10.85 -7.74
CA GLN A 60 -7.98 -12.10 -6.97
C GLN A 60 -8.97 -11.93 -5.84
N LYS A 61 -10.03 -12.74 -5.83
CA LYS A 61 -10.98 -12.76 -4.72
C LYS A 61 -10.38 -13.48 -3.52
N VAL A 62 -10.66 -12.97 -2.34
CA VAL A 62 -10.25 -13.57 -1.07
C VAL A 62 -11.49 -14.04 -0.32
N ASN A 63 -11.46 -15.29 0.10
CA ASN A 63 -12.39 -15.96 1.00
C ASN A 63 -11.61 -16.67 2.14
N ALA A 64 -12.34 -17.27 3.09
CA ALA A 64 -11.78 -17.95 4.26
C ALA A 64 -10.75 -19.04 3.91
N GLU A 65 -10.92 -19.74 2.79
CA GLU A 65 -10.03 -20.82 2.35
C GLU A 65 -8.73 -20.28 1.73
N SER A 66 -8.79 -19.09 1.15
CA SER A 66 -7.70 -18.44 0.41
C SER A 66 -6.76 -17.58 1.27
N LEU A 67 -6.94 -17.50 2.59
CA LEU A 67 -6.07 -16.69 3.46
C LEU A 67 -4.59 -17.00 3.35
N LYS A 68 -4.25 -18.27 3.09
CA LYS A 68 -2.86 -18.71 2.86
C LYS A 68 -2.23 -18.02 1.63
N SER A 69 -3.05 -17.44 0.76
CA SER A 69 -2.62 -16.68 -0.42
C SER A 69 -2.38 -15.19 -0.15
N ILE A 70 -2.77 -14.69 1.03
CA ILE A 70 -2.40 -13.34 1.46
C ILE A 70 -0.96 -13.39 1.97
N GLU A 71 -0.14 -12.45 1.50
CA GLU A 71 1.25 -12.33 1.97
C GLU A 71 1.32 -12.01 3.47
N SER A 72 2.42 -12.43 4.11
CA SER A 72 2.55 -12.50 5.57
C SER A 72 2.41 -11.17 6.29
N ILE A 73 2.86 -10.05 5.70
CA ILE A 73 2.75 -8.71 6.29
C ILE A 73 1.29 -8.28 6.33
N SER A 74 0.59 -8.36 5.20
CA SER A 74 -0.84 -8.07 5.10
C SER A 74 -1.67 -8.95 6.03
N ALA A 75 -1.38 -10.25 6.09
CA ALA A 75 -2.04 -11.16 7.01
C ALA A 75 -1.77 -10.79 8.48
N GLY A 76 -0.55 -10.37 8.82
CA GLY A 76 -0.18 -9.90 10.15
C GLY A 76 -0.91 -8.62 10.57
N LEU A 77 -0.99 -7.63 9.68
CA LEU A 77 -1.74 -6.39 9.91
C LEU A 77 -3.22 -6.67 10.15
N LEU A 78 -3.80 -7.54 9.33
CA LEU A 78 -5.20 -7.93 9.43
C LEU A 78 -5.50 -8.66 10.75
N LYS A 79 -4.66 -9.61 11.16
CA LYS A 79 -4.77 -10.27 12.47
C LYS A 79 -4.65 -9.28 13.63
N LYS A 80 -3.76 -8.29 13.51
CA LYS A 80 -3.54 -7.28 14.55
C LYS A 80 -4.78 -6.40 14.77
N ILE A 81 -5.43 -5.95 13.70
CA ILE A 81 -6.63 -5.09 13.81
C ILE A 81 -7.87 -5.89 14.21
N GLU A 82 -7.96 -7.16 13.82
CA GLU A 82 -9.07 -8.02 14.19
C GLU A 82 -8.91 -8.62 15.62
N GLY A 83 -7.68 -8.71 16.12
CA GLY A 83 -7.34 -9.27 17.44
C GLY A 83 -6.87 -10.72 17.37
N SER A 84 -6.08 -11.16 18.35
CA SER A 84 -5.34 -12.43 18.36
C SER A 84 -6.20 -13.71 18.23
N ASN A 85 -7.50 -13.61 18.50
CA ASN A 85 -8.45 -14.72 18.40
C ASN A 85 -9.30 -14.69 17.11
N ALA A 86 -9.08 -13.72 16.23
CA ALA A 86 -9.81 -13.58 14.97
C ALA A 86 -9.38 -14.67 13.99
N SER A 87 -10.06 -15.81 14.09
CA SER A 87 -10.05 -16.92 13.14
C SER A 87 -11.10 -16.73 12.03
N GLY A 88 -11.80 -15.59 12.04
CA GLY A 88 -12.98 -15.32 11.23
C GLY A 88 -12.74 -15.38 9.72
N PRO A 89 -13.80 -15.61 8.93
CA PRO A 89 -13.70 -15.72 7.49
C PRO A 89 -13.35 -14.36 6.89
N TYR A 90 -12.08 -14.19 6.53
CA TYR A 90 -11.62 -12.99 5.84
C TYR A 90 -12.16 -12.99 4.40
N LYS A 91 -12.66 -11.83 3.97
CA LYS A 91 -13.30 -11.67 2.65
C LYS A 91 -12.86 -10.35 2.02
N GLY A 92 -12.62 -10.37 0.72
CA GLY A 92 -12.17 -9.17 0.02
C GLY A 92 -11.65 -9.43 -1.38
N VAL A 93 -10.81 -8.50 -1.85
CA VAL A 93 -10.10 -8.61 -3.12
C VAL A 93 -8.65 -8.15 -2.98
N VAL A 94 -7.78 -8.76 -3.77
CA VAL A 94 -6.41 -8.27 -4.04
C VAL A 94 -6.37 -7.82 -5.49
N LEU A 95 -5.93 -6.58 -5.71
CA LEU A 95 -5.84 -5.98 -7.03
C LEU A 95 -4.37 -5.86 -7.43
N TYR A 96 -4.06 -6.27 -8.65
CA TYR A 96 -2.72 -6.17 -9.24
C TYR A 96 -2.78 -5.15 -10.37
N PHE A 97 -2.55 -3.89 -10.01
CA PHE A 97 -2.72 -2.75 -10.92
C PHE A 97 -1.55 -2.54 -11.88
N HIS A 98 -0.36 -3.04 -11.53
CA HIS A 98 0.84 -2.90 -12.34
C HIS A 98 1.88 -3.98 -11.98
N GLU A 99 2.74 -4.35 -12.93
CA GLU A 99 3.81 -5.34 -12.70
C GLU A 99 4.81 -4.86 -11.64
N MET A 100 5.13 -3.57 -11.64
CA MET A 100 5.99 -2.91 -10.65
C MET A 100 5.21 -2.16 -9.56
N GLY A 101 3.92 -2.49 -9.37
CA GLY A 101 3.12 -2.06 -8.22
C GLY A 101 3.04 -3.16 -7.17
N GLU A 102 2.98 -2.80 -5.89
CA GLU A 102 2.62 -3.79 -4.87
C GLU A 102 1.15 -4.20 -5.00
N PRO A 103 0.74 -5.42 -4.61
CA PRO A 103 -0.66 -5.79 -4.62
C PRO A 103 -1.46 -4.90 -3.66
N LEU A 104 -2.60 -4.40 -4.10
CA LEU A 104 -3.52 -3.62 -3.26
C LEU A 104 -4.51 -4.56 -2.58
N TYR A 105 -4.40 -4.68 -1.25
CA TYR A 105 -5.21 -5.59 -0.44
C TYR A 105 -6.42 -4.87 0.15
N LEU A 106 -7.61 -5.19 -0.35
CA LEU A 106 -8.88 -4.71 0.19
C LEU A 106 -9.65 -5.88 0.82
N VAL A 107 -9.17 -6.31 1.99
CA VAL A 107 -9.65 -7.49 2.71
C VAL A 107 -10.02 -7.13 4.14
N THR A 108 -11.16 -7.62 4.62
CA THR A 108 -11.61 -7.41 6.01
C THR A 108 -11.91 -8.74 6.69
N GLY A 109 -11.86 -8.76 8.02
CA GLY A 109 -12.38 -9.86 8.84
C GLY A 109 -13.82 -9.63 9.25
N GLU A 110 -14.17 -10.15 10.43
CA GLU A 110 -15.51 -10.07 11.02
C GLU A 110 -15.83 -8.67 11.54
N LYS A 111 -14.84 -7.94 12.06
CA LYS A 111 -15.03 -6.57 12.55
C LYS A 111 -15.14 -5.55 11.42
N LEU A 112 -15.05 -5.99 10.17
CA LEU A 112 -15.09 -5.13 8.98
C LEU A 112 -14.01 -4.05 8.98
N LEU A 113 -12.90 -4.33 9.66
CA LEU A 113 -11.74 -3.46 9.73
C LEU A 113 -10.78 -3.77 8.59
N LEU A 114 -10.14 -2.71 8.11
CA LEU A 114 -9.17 -2.76 7.04
C LEU A 114 -8.02 -1.82 7.40
N SER A 115 -6.79 -2.29 7.27
CA SER A 115 -5.59 -1.48 7.46
C SER A 115 -4.45 -2.10 6.69
N ASN A 116 -3.89 -1.36 5.73
CA ASN A 116 -2.75 -1.80 4.96
C ASN A 116 -2.08 -0.60 4.28
N PHE A 117 -1.09 -0.89 3.46
CA PHE A 117 -0.41 0.09 2.62
C PHE A 117 -0.08 -0.53 1.26
N VAL A 118 0.16 0.32 0.27
CA VAL A 118 0.56 -0.11 -1.08
C VAL A 118 1.60 0.85 -1.64
N LYS A 119 2.79 0.32 -1.95
CA LYS A 119 3.82 1.08 -2.66
C LYS A 119 3.50 1.13 -4.15
N THR A 120 3.53 2.34 -4.70
CA THR A 120 3.15 2.62 -6.10
C THR A 120 4.27 3.29 -6.90
N GLN A 121 5.33 3.76 -6.23
CA GLN A 121 6.46 4.50 -6.82
C GLN A 121 6.97 3.90 -8.15
N PHE A 122 7.23 2.60 -8.19
CA PHE A 122 7.82 1.94 -9.36
C PHE A 122 6.80 1.61 -10.47
N ALA A 123 5.51 1.87 -10.23
CA ALA A 123 4.44 1.72 -11.21
C ALA A 123 4.12 3.02 -11.96
N GLY A 124 4.77 4.13 -11.59
CA GLY A 124 4.59 5.44 -12.21
C GLY A 124 3.37 6.23 -11.69
N ALA A 125 3.35 7.51 -12.04
CA ALA A 125 2.35 8.47 -11.54
C ALA A 125 0.92 8.11 -11.96
N GLU A 126 0.72 7.58 -13.16
CA GLU A 126 -0.61 7.20 -13.63
C GLU A 126 -1.21 6.03 -12.84
N SER A 127 -0.40 5.01 -12.55
CA SER A 127 -0.81 3.89 -11.70
C SER A 127 -1.15 4.35 -10.28
N HIS A 128 -0.33 5.25 -9.71
CA HIS A 128 -0.59 5.86 -8.42
C HIS A 128 -1.92 6.60 -8.41
N ARG A 129 -2.15 7.50 -9.39
CA ARG A 129 -3.41 8.22 -9.56
C ARG A 129 -4.59 7.26 -9.62
N ASP A 130 -4.48 6.19 -10.41
CA ASP A 130 -5.59 5.27 -10.61
C ASP A 130 -5.94 4.50 -9.33
N VAL A 131 -4.96 4.19 -8.48
CA VAL A 131 -5.18 3.63 -7.12
C VAL A 131 -5.91 4.65 -6.24
N ILE A 132 -5.48 5.91 -6.25
CA ILE A 132 -6.15 6.99 -5.51
C ILE A 132 -7.59 7.21 -5.99
N GLN A 133 -7.83 7.15 -7.30
CA GLN A 133 -9.18 7.24 -7.85
C GLN A 133 -10.06 6.06 -7.41
N LEU A 134 -9.53 4.84 -7.38
CA LEU A 134 -10.26 3.70 -6.81
C LEU A 134 -10.68 3.98 -5.36
N PHE A 135 -9.81 4.56 -4.55
CA PHE A 135 -10.14 4.92 -3.18
C PHE A 135 -11.30 5.93 -3.09
N ASP A 136 -11.36 6.92 -3.98
CA ASP A 136 -12.49 7.85 -4.04
C ASP A 136 -13.81 7.10 -4.32
N GLU A 137 -13.78 6.10 -5.20
CA GLU A 137 -14.96 5.31 -5.58
C GLU A 137 -15.47 4.38 -4.47
N ILE A 138 -14.56 3.82 -3.65
CA ILE A 138 -14.94 2.88 -2.60
C ILE A 138 -15.18 3.56 -1.25
N LYS A 139 -14.77 4.83 -1.09
CA LYS A 139 -14.99 5.62 0.13
C LYS A 139 -16.44 5.58 0.64
N PRO A 140 -17.49 5.58 -0.20
CA PRO A 140 -18.89 5.50 0.27
C PRO A 140 -19.24 4.21 1.04
N PHE A 141 -18.46 3.13 0.92
CA PHE A 141 -18.70 1.88 1.66
C PHE A 141 -18.16 1.91 3.10
N PHE A 142 -17.38 2.93 3.44
CA PHE A 142 -16.74 3.06 4.75
C PHE A 142 -17.56 3.94 5.69
N GLU A 143 -17.67 3.51 6.95
CA GLU A 143 -18.09 4.36 8.05
C GLU A 143 -16.97 5.33 8.42
N SER A 144 -15.74 4.82 8.45
CA SER A 144 -14.53 5.62 8.57
C SER A 144 -13.48 5.16 7.56
N CYS A 145 -12.83 6.10 6.89
CA CYS A 145 -11.77 5.83 5.94
C CYS A 145 -10.69 6.91 6.06
N LYS A 146 -9.47 6.49 6.32
CA LYS A 146 -8.28 7.34 6.41
C LYS A 146 -7.32 6.88 5.33
N ILE A 147 -6.88 7.85 4.53
CA ILE A 147 -5.88 7.65 3.48
C ILE A 147 -4.78 8.66 3.76
N TYR A 148 -3.56 8.14 3.86
CA TYR A 148 -2.34 8.92 3.96
C TYR A 148 -1.45 8.53 2.80
N ASP A 149 -1.24 9.47 1.89
CA ASP A 149 -0.42 9.31 0.71
C ASP A 149 0.87 10.10 0.93
N GLU A 150 2.00 9.39 0.92
CA GLU A 150 3.32 9.97 1.16
C GLU A 150 3.72 11.00 0.10
N SER A 151 3.16 10.92 -1.11
CA SER A 151 3.36 11.93 -2.15
C SER A 151 2.50 13.19 -1.97
N GLY A 152 1.52 13.14 -1.06
CA GLY A 152 0.52 14.19 -0.91
C GLY A 152 -0.50 14.29 -2.06
N TYR A 153 -0.36 13.54 -3.16
CA TYR A 153 -1.22 13.60 -4.34
C TYR A 153 -2.70 13.45 -3.99
N PHE A 154 -3.05 12.60 -3.03
CA PHE A 154 -4.40 12.45 -2.51
C PHE A 154 -5.07 13.78 -2.13
N ASN A 155 -4.30 14.77 -1.66
CA ASN A 155 -4.80 16.07 -1.22
C ASN A 155 -4.81 17.11 -2.34
N HIS A 156 -3.71 17.28 -3.06
CA HIS A 156 -3.56 18.37 -4.04
C HIS A 156 -3.95 17.99 -5.47
N ARG A 157 -3.99 16.68 -5.79
CA ARG A 157 -4.38 16.15 -7.12
C ARG A 157 -3.57 16.74 -8.28
N ASN A 158 -2.31 17.09 -8.02
CA ASN A 158 -1.40 17.65 -9.03
C ASN A 158 -0.48 16.55 -9.58
N MET A 159 -0.71 16.20 -10.85
CA MET A 159 0.07 15.16 -11.53
C MET A 159 1.54 15.56 -11.75
N ASN A 160 1.83 16.84 -11.91
CA ASN A 160 3.20 17.30 -12.12
C ASN A 160 4.03 17.14 -10.83
N ASP A 161 3.44 17.47 -9.68
CA ASP A 161 4.09 17.31 -8.38
C ASP A 161 4.33 15.82 -8.08
N LEU A 162 3.32 14.97 -8.31
CA LEU A 162 3.44 13.52 -8.15
C LEU A 162 4.56 12.94 -9.04
N GLN A 163 4.59 13.33 -10.32
CA GLN A 163 5.62 12.86 -11.25
C GLN A 163 7.01 13.32 -10.80
N PHE A 164 7.14 14.60 -10.41
CA PHE A 164 8.39 15.15 -9.91
C PHE A 164 8.90 14.42 -8.67
N GLU A 165 8.02 14.10 -7.72
CA GLU A 165 8.40 13.37 -6.51
C GLU A 165 8.84 11.93 -6.80
N ILE A 166 8.11 11.20 -7.65
CA ILE A 166 8.50 9.87 -8.11
C ILE A 166 9.90 9.92 -8.74
N ASP A 167 10.13 10.86 -9.66
CA ASP A 167 11.41 10.99 -10.35
C ASP A 167 12.54 11.37 -9.40
N SER A 168 12.26 12.26 -8.45
CA SER A 168 13.23 12.70 -7.43
C SER A 168 13.68 11.54 -6.55
N ILE A 169 12.74 10.73 -6.04
CA ILE A 169 13.07 9.58 -5.19
C ILE A 169 13.79 8.51 -6.01
N ASN A 170 13.32 8.22 -7.23
CA ASN A 170 14.00 7.25 -8.09
C ASN A 170 15.45 7.68 -8.39
N LYS A 171 15.69 8.97 -8.62
CA LYS A 171 17.05 9.50 -8.79
C LYS A 171 17.92 9.33 -7.55
N GLN A 172 17.37 9.49 -6.35
CA GLN A 172 18.09 9.22 -5.10
C GLN A 172 18.47 7.74 -4.97
N LEU A 173 17.58 6.82 -5.39
CA LEU A 173 17.89 5.39 -5.42
C LEU A 173 19.02 5.07 -6.41
N GLU A 174 19.07 5.74 -7.57
CA GLU A 174 20.21 5.60 -8.49
C GLU A 174 21.52 6.08 -7.86
N VAL A 175 21.51 7.20 -7.12
CA VAL A 175 22.70 7.67 -6.39
C VAL A 175 23.17 6.64 -5.36
N ILE A 176 22.24 6.06 -4.58
CA ILE A 176 22.57 5.01 -3.60
C ILE A 176 23.22 3.80 -4.26
N LYS A 177 22.72 3.37 -5.43
CA LYS A 177 23.30 2.24 -6.18
C LYS A 177 24.69 2.55 -6.75
N LEU A 178 24.97 3.81 -7.08
CA LEU A 178 26.31 4.24 -7.49
C LEU A 178 27.29 4.21 -6.31
N GLU A 179 26.85 4.64 -5.13
CA GLU A 179 27.68 4.67 -3.90
C GLU A 179 27.87 3.28 -3.28
N ARG A 180 26.92 2.36 -3.51
CA ARG A 180 26.96 0.98 -3.05
C ARG A 180 26.83 0.02 -4.25
N PRO A 181 27.93 -0.35 -4.91
CA PRO A 181 27.90 -1.22 -6.09
C PRO A 181 27.32 -2.63 -5.84
N ASP A 182 27.22 -3.03 -4.58
CA ASP A 182 26.58 -4.28 -4.14
C ASP A 182 25.07 -4.14 -3.92
N ALA A 183 24.52 -2.93 -3.98
CA ALA A 183 23.11 -2.65 -3.86
C ALA A 183 22.38 -2.89 -5.20
N VAL A 184 21.29 -3.63 -5.16
CA VAL A 184 20.44 -3.93 -6.33
C VAL A 184 19.01 -3.50 -6.01
N GLY A 185 18.33 -2.86 -6.96
CA GLY A 185 16.95 -2.43 -6.78
C GLY A 185 16.37 -1.60 -7.92
N PRO A 186 15.03 -1.49 -8.00
CA PRO A 186 14.06 -2.12 -7.10
C PRO A 186 13.93 -3.63 -7.29
N VAL A 187 13.63 -4.37 -6.21
CA VAL A 187 13.44 -5.82 -6.25
C VAL A 187 12.03 -6.17 -5.79
N LYS A 188 11.26 -6.82 -6.67
CA LYS A 188 9.95 -7.38 -6.32
C LYS A 188 10.14 -8.74 -5.65
N LEU A 189 9.74 -8.83 -4.39
CA LEU A 189 9.83 -10.02 -3.57
C LEU A 189 8.75 -11.03 -3.96
N SER A 190 8.91 -12.30 -3.55
CA SER A 190 7.91 -13.35 -3.79
C SER A 190 6.55 -13.05 -3.15
N SER A 191 6.50 -12.21 -2.11
CA SER A 191 5.27 -11.67 -1.52
C SER A 191 4.53 -10.66 -2.41
N GLY A 192 5.17 -10.20 -3.50
CA GLY A 192 4.72 -9.09 -4.34
C GLY A 192 5.08 -7.71 -3.79
N ARG A 193 5.59 -7.61 -2.57
CA ARG A 193 6.14 -6.37 -1.99
C ARG A 193 7.44 -5.97 -2.69
N ILE A 194 7.78 -4.70 -2.67
CA ILE A 194 8.96 -4.19 -3.35
C ILE A 194 9.95 -3.63 -2.33
N ALA A 195 11.16 -4.16 -2.35
CA ALA A 195 12.30 -3.55 -1.68
C ALA A 195 12.93 -2.50 -2.61
N ASP A 196 13.15 -1.30 -2.08
CA ASP A 196 13.70 -0.18 -2.87
C ASP A 196 15.12 -0.49 -3.35
N VAL A 197 15.94 -1.01 -2.44
CA VAL A 197 17.28 -1.58 -2.68
C VAL A 197 17.56 -2.69 -1.68
N ILE A 198 18.30 -3.70 -2.09
CA ILE A 198 18.84 -4.77 -1.24
C ILE A 198 20.36 -4.83 -1.40
N SER A 199 21.09 -5.12 -0.32
CA SER A 199 22.53 -5.35 -0.34
C SER A 199 22.82 -6.70 0.34
N ASN A 200 23.73 -7.46 -0.26
CA ASN A 200 24.10 -8.81 0.19
C ASN A 200 25.30 -8.80 1.16
N LYS A 201 25.60 -7.67 1.80
CA LYS A 201 26.68 -7.53 2.79
C LYS A 201 26.17 -7.16 4.17
#